data_AF-A0A671UEN4-F1
#
_entry.id   AF-A0A671UEN4-F1
#
_cell.length_a   1.000
_cell.length_b   1.000
_cell.length_c   1.000
_cell.angle_alpha   90.00
_cell.angle_beta   90.00
_cell.angle_gamma   90.00
#
_symmetry.space_group_name_H-M   'P 1'
#
loop_
_entity.id
_entity.type
_entity.pdbx_description
1 polymer ?
#
loop_
_entity_poly.entity_id
_entity_poly.type
_entity_poly.pdbx_seq_one_letter_code
_entity_poly.pdbx_strand_id
1 'polypeptide(L)' 'MDIHGTGSVQYDRWNEDNINMSVEGSQSTMTRIYNRLCVGSTGIAVKAAGALAALVSMYIIGYATGYYIHRC' A
#
# COMPACT_ATOMS: atom_id res chain seq x y z
N MET A 1 -37.43 28.95 49.83
CA MET A 1 -36.18 29.45 50.41
C MET A 1 -35.22 28.27 50.42
N ASP A 2 -34.09 28.21 49.71
CA ASP A 2 -33.21 29.27 49.22
C ASP A 2 -32.48 28.92 47.90
N ILE A 3 -31.89 29.98 47.37
CA ILE A 3 -31.30 30.28 46.06
C ILE A 3 -29.99 29.50 45.83
N HIS A 4 -29.70 29.08 44.59
CA HIS A 4 -28.42 29.40 43.92
C HIS A 4 -28.49 29.03 42.43
N GLY A 5 -28.82 30.04 41.63
CA GLY A 5 -28.47 30.04 40.22
C GLY A 5 -26.95 30.06 40.10
N THR A 6 -26.38 28.99 39.58
CA THR A 6 -25.01 28.99 39.07
C THR A 6 -25.06 28.22 37.76
N GLY A 7 -24.89 28.93 36.65
CA GLY A 7 -24.76 28.32 35.33
C GLY A 7 -23.65 27.27 35.40
N SER A 8 -24.05 26.00 35.44
CA SER A 8 -23.09 24.91 35.36
C SER A 8 -22.65 24.85 33.91
N VAL A 9 -21.44 25.36 33.65
CA VAL A 9 -20.74 25.03 32.41
C VAL A 9 -20.46 23.53 32.52
N GLN A 10 -21.31 22.74 31.87
CA GLN A 10 -21.09 21.32 31.70
C GLN A 10 -19.87 21.18 30.79
N TYR A 11 -18.74 20.85 31.40
CA TYR A 11 -17.61 20.35 30.63
C TYR A 11 -17.89 18.89 30.34
N ASP A 12 -17.96 18.54 29.06
CA ASP A 12 -17.97 17.13 28.67
C ASP A 12 -16.75 16.47 29.32
N ARG A 13 -17.02 15.52 30.22
CA ARG A 13 -15.98 14.77 30.90
C ARG A 13 -15.24 13.97 29.85
N TRP A 14 -13.93 14.17 29.77
CA TRP A 14 -13.05 13.39 28.90
C TRP A 14 -13.32 11.90 29.10
N ASN A 15 -13.62 11.21 28.00
CA ASN A 15 -14.00 9.81 27.99
C ASN A 15 -13.05 9.05 27.06
N GLU A 16 -12.18 8.20 27.61
CA GLU A 16 -11.23 7.43 26.79
C GLU A 16 -11.92 6.53 25.76
N ASP A 17 -13.16 6.08 26.00
CA ASP A 17 -13.90 5.25 25.02
C ASP A 17 -14.36 6.05 23.77
N ASN A 18 -14.31 7.38 23.81
CA ASN A 18 -14.55 8.24 22.64
C ASN A 18 -13.31 8.37 21.75
N ILE A 19 -12.13 8.02 22.26
CA ILE A 19 -10.86 8.08 21.51
C ILE A 19 -10.70 6.81 20.68
N ASN A 20 -11.62 6.59 19.75
CA ASN A 20 -11.42 5.66 18.66
C ASN A 20 -10.41 6.28 17.68
N MET A 21 -9.12 6.14 17.96
CA MET A 21 -8.11 6.33 16.91
C MET A 21 -8.18 5.11 16.00
N SER A 22 -9.06 5.15 15.00
CA SER A 22 -9.13 4.11 13.97
C SER A 22 -7.88 4.19 13.09
N VAL A 23 -6.77 3.62 13.54
CA VAL A 23 -5.53 3.53 12.76
C VAL A 23 -5.79 2.76 11.45
N GLU A 24 -6.72 1.80 11.48
CA GLU A 24 -7.17 1.06 10.31
C GLU A 24 -7.88 1.92 9.24
N GLY A 25 -8.54 3.01 9.66
CA GLY A 25 -9.14 4.01 8.77
C GLY A 25 -8.14 5.02 8.21
N SER A 26 -6.94 5.10 8.80
CA SER A 26 -5.87 6.04 8.42
C SER A 26 -4.78 5.38 7.56
N GLN A 27 -4.94 4.11 7.18
CA GLN A 27 -4.09 3.53 6.16
C GLN A 27 -4.50 4.14 4.81
N SER A 28 -3.62 4.96 4.24
CA SER A 28 -3.91 5.63 2.97
C SER A 28 -4.32 4.59 1.92
N THR A 29 -5.28 4.95 1.06
CA THR A 29 -5.69 4.11 -0.08
C THR A 29 -4.48 3.61 -0.86
N MET A 30 -3.42 4.41 -0.93
CA MET A 30 -2.17 4.07 -1.58
C MET A 30 -1.42 2.91 -0.89
N THR A 31 -1.37 2.90 0.44
CA THR A 31 -0.73 1.83 1.23
C THR A 31 -1.48 0.51 1.08
N ARG A 32 -2.82 0.55 1.02
CA ARG A 32 -3.65 -0.65 0.78
C ARG A 32 -3.44 -1.21 -0.63
N ILE A 33 -3.38 -0.34 -1.64
CA ILE A 33 -3.08 -0.74 -3.03
C ILE A 33 -1.67 -1.32 -3.14
N TYR A 34 -0.69 -0.67 -2.53
CA TYR A 34 0.70 -1.13 -2.51
C TYR A 34 0.84 -2.52 -1.89
N ASN A 35 0.25 -2.76 -0.72
CA ASN A 35 0.29 -4.08 -0.10
C ASN A 35 -0.35 -5.15 -0.98
N ARG A 36 -1.48 -4.84 -1.63
CA ARG A 36 -2.16 -5.81 -2.50
C ARG A 36 -1.38 -6.14 -3.76
N LEU A 37 -0.74 -5.15 -4.37
CA LEU A 37 -0.04 -5.29 -5.66
C LEU A 37 1.44 -5.65 -5.53
N CYS A 38 2.11 -5.32 -4.42
CA CYS A 38 3.55 -5.52 -4.26
C CYS A 38 3.90 -6.55 -3.19
N VAL A 39 3.09 -6.70 -2.14
CA VAL A 39 3.38 -7.59 -1.00
C VAL A 39 2.53 -8.87 -1.04
N GLY A 40 1.33 -8.82 -1.64
CA GLY A 40 0.47 -9.98 -1.84
C GLY A 40 1.03 -10.98 -2.88
N SER A 41 0.44 -12.18 -2.91
CA SER A 41 0.79 -13.24 -3.86
C SER A 41 0.78 -12.76 -5.32
N THR A 42 -0.09 -11.81 -5.66
CA THR A 42 -0.17 -11.21 -7.00
C THR A 42 1.09 -10.42 -7.35
N GLY A 43 1.67 -9.68 -6.40
CA GLY A 43 2.90 -8.92 -6.63
C GLY A 43 4.12 -9.80 -6.88
N ILE A 44 4.21 -10.91 -6.13
CA ILE A 44 5.25 -11.92 -6.34
C ILE A 44 5.12 -12.53 -7.74
N ALA A 45 3.89 -12.90 -8.14
CA ALA A 45 3.62 -13.46 -9.47
C ALA A 45 3.98 -12.47 -10.60
N VAL A 46 3.59 -11.20 -10.47
CA VAL A 46 3.90 -10.16 -11.47
C VAL A 46 5.41 -9.93 -11.58
N LYS A 47 6.13 -9.88 -10.44
CA LYS A 47 7.58 -9.71 -10.43
C LYS A 47 8.30 -10.90 -11.08
N ALA A 48 7.86 -12.13 -10.80
CA ALA A 48 8.41 -13.34 -11.41
C ALA A 48 8.15 -13.36 -12.93
N ALA A 49 6.92 -13.06 -13.36
CA ALA A 49 6.58 -12.98 -14.77
C ALA A 49 7.40 -11.92 -15.51
N GLY A 50 7.59 -10.74 -14.91
CA GLY A 50 8.43 -9.68 -15.46
C GLY A 50 9.90 -10.09 -15.60
N ALA A 51 10.46 -10.74 -14.58
CA ALA A 51 11.84 -11.24 -14.61
C ALA A 51 12.04 -12.30 -15.70
N LEU A 52 11.09 -13.23 -15.84
CA LEU A 52 11.11 -14.23 -16.91
C LEU A 52 11.03 -13.60 -18.30
N ALA A 53 10.11 -12.63 -18.48
CA ALA A 53 9.98 -11.92 -19.75
C ALA A 53 11.27 -11.17 -20.13
N ALA A 54 11.92 -10.51 -19.17
CA ALA A 54 13.19 -9.82 -19.38
C ALA A 54 14.32 -10.79 -19.79
N LEU A 55 14.43 -11.94 -19.12
CA LEU A 55 15.41 -12.98 -19.45
C LEU A 55 15.21 -13.51 -20.88
N VAL A 56 13.96 -13.85 -21.24
CA VAL A 56 13.63 -14.31 -22.59
C VAL A 56 13.96 -13.25 -23.62
N SER A 57 13.65 -11.98 -23.34
CA SER A 57 13.94 -10.86 -24.25
C SER A 57 15.44 -10.72 -24.48
N MET A 58 16.25 -10.75 -23.41
CA MET A 58 17.71 -10.70 -23.51
C MET A 58 18.27 -11.88 -24.30
N TYR A 59 17.74 -13.09 -24.09
CA TYR A 59 18.14 -14.28 -24.85
C TYR A 59 17.87 -14.12 -26.35
N ILE A 60 16.67 -13.67 -26.72
CA ILE A 60 16.30 -13.44 -28.13
C ILE A 60 17.20 -12.40 -28.77
N ILE A 61 17.45 -11.27 -28.07
CA ILE A 61 18.34 -10.21 -28.56
C ILE A 61 19.76 -10.76 -28.77
N GLY A 62 20.31 -11.45 -27.78
CA GLY A 62 21.65 -12.03 -27.88
C GLY A 62 21.77 -13.06 -29.00
N TYR A 63 20.77 -13.93 -29.15
CA TYR A 63 20.71 -14.91 -30.24
C TYR A 63 20.66 -14.23 -31.61
N ALA A 64 19.80 -13.23 -31.77
CA ALA A 64 19.71 -12.47 -33.02
C ALA A 64 21.03 -11.77 -33.32
N THR A 65 21.59 -11.01 -32.37
CA THR A 65 22.87 -10.32 -32.54
C THR A 65 23.99 -11.28 -32.91
N GLY A 66 24.11 -12.42 -32.21
CA GLY A 66 25.11 -13.45 -32.53
C GLY A 66 24.90 -14.03 -33.92
N TYR A 67 23.66 -14.33 -34.29
CA TYR A 67 23.32 -14.84 -35.62
C TYR A 67 23.68 -13.85 -36.74
N TYR A 68 23.36 -12.57 -36.57
CA TYR A 68 23.66 -11.55 -37.57
C TYR A 68 25.16 -11.24 -37.68
N ILE A 69 25.91 -11.30 -36.58
CA ILE A 69 27.36 -11.08 -36.58
C ILE A 69 28.09 -12.27 -37.22
N HIS A 70 27.72 -13.52 -36.89
CA HIS A 70 28.38 -14.72 -37.44
C HIS A 70 27.97 -15.05 -38.88
N ARG A 71 26.90 -14.45 -39.39
CA ARG A 71 26.43 -14.63 -40.77
C ARG A 71 27.06 -13.63 -41.75
N CYS A 72 27.90 -12.72 -41.28
CA CYS A 72 28.86 -11.96 -42.10
C CYS A 72 30.17 -12.74 -42.23
#